data_AF-A0A918JW21-F1
#
_entry.id   AF-A0A918JW21-F1
#
_cell.length_a   1.000
_cell.length_b   1.000
_cell.length_c   1.000
_cell.angle_alpha   90.00
_cell.angle_beta   90.00
_cell.angle_gamma   90.00
#
_symmetry.space_group_name_H-M   'P 1'
#
loop_
_entity.id
_entity.type
_entity.pdbx_description
1 polymer ?
#
loop_
_entity_poly.entity_id
_entity_poly.type
_entity_poly.pdbx_seq_one_letter_code
_entity_poly.pdbx_strand_id
1 'polypeptide(L)'
;MRLKFTGLLILIVLSSCKGQIDNKNNKKMEDQLLYSFDTNQMSFLVDIYDYSYEKLEKCRKNVSKQTFQEKVKEIYNIDFDEIKYNDIYVNEASEHSDEILVNQRMIFINELPNIESKNEITESYLELLCNYNDMIFSNDIKSTNFIKANNPNLLIDLIRIYGYSANKDWLKFAFNKSKLYEPMVLEKFLFSVKCKGTWRAENGDCHPIYTLRKDMLDKMIEYGAELSQLSTVANMVSNGNPESYEEDTEELYAYLMAHCYKAGQSGIIEYLYDTNPKMIEVFRKKDFYGIEDLEDFTDNFYKPQNKRFGLSSIGPDPYIAYGVINDPDGYTNLRDGKGTSAKVIKKIKEGEKFGIETNTGEWWIVVTEDGTRGRIHSSRVTVIKE
;
A
#
# COMPACT_ATOMS: atom_id res chain seq x y z
N MET A 1 -44.05 -49.86 3.63
CA MET A 1 -45.51 -49.64 3.67
C MET A 1 -45.84 -48.90 4.97
N ARG A 2 -46.24 -47.62 4.84
CA ARG A 2 -46.82 -46.68 5.83
C ARG A 2 -46.74 -47.04 7.33
N LEU A 3 -46.04 -46.20 8.10
CA LEU A 3 -46.60 -45.71 9.37
C LEU A 3 -46.35 -44.20 9.50
N LYS A 4 -47.45 -43.50 9.77
CA LYS A 4 -47.58 -42.05 9.94
C LYS A 4 -47.07 -41.68 11.34
N PHE A 5 -46.32 -40.59 11.45
CA PHE A 5 -46.26 -39.82 12.69
C PHE A 5 -46.61 -38.37 12.42
N THR A 6 -47.42 -37.85 13.33
CA THR A 6 -48.23 -36.64 13.33
C THR A 6 -47.37 -35.40 13.59
N GLY A 7 -47.32 -34.48 12.63
CA GLY A 7 -46.84 -33.11 12.83
C GLY A 7 -47.98 -32.21 13.28
N LEU A 8 -47.89 -31.69 14.50
CA LEU A 8 -48.82 -30.71 15.07
C LEU A 8 -48.57 -29.36 14.37
N LEU A 9 -49.57 -28.90 13.63
CA LEU A 9 -49.61 -27.60 12.98
C LEU A 9 -50.03 -26.55 14.03
N ILE A 10 -49.12 -25.66 14.44
CA ILE A 10 -49.52 -24.42 15.13
C ILE A 10 -49.28 -23.27 14.16
N LEU A 11 -50.37 -22.88 13.51
CA LEU A 11 -50.52 -21.63 12.79
C LEU A 11 -50.79 -20.53 13.82
N ILE A 12 -49.93 -19.51 13.90
CA ILE A 12 -50.34 -18.20 14.38
C ILE A 12 -50.03 -17.20 13.25
N VAL A 13 -51.10 -16.69 12.65
CA VAL A 13 -51.12 -15.61 11.68
C VAL A 13 -51.66 -14.38 12.38
N LEU A 14 -50.93 -13.26 12.35
CA LEU A 14 -51.46 -11.88 12.22
C LEU A 14 -50.33 -11.01 11.60
N SER A 15 -50.35 -10.79 10.28
CA SER A 15 -50.83 -9.58 9.57
C SER A 15 -49.97 -8.32 9.83
N SER A 16 -49.01 -8.01 8.96
CA SER A 16 -49.13 -7.19 7.74
C SER A 16 -49.17 -5.67 7.98
N CYS A 17 -48.11 -4.98 7.53
CA CYS A 17 -48.27 -3.83 6.63
C CYS A 17 -47.21 -3.89 5.52
N LYS A 18 -47.71 -3.97 4.29
CA LYS A 18 -46.99 -3.82 3.02
C LYS A 18 -46.57 -2.36 2.84
N GLY A 19 -45.32 -2.17 2.43
CA GLY A 19 -44.88 -1.07 1.59
C GLY A 19 -43.93 -1.64 0.55
N GLN A 20 -44.47 -2.06 -0.61
CA GLN A 20 -43.66 -2.18 -1.82
C GLN A 20 -43.57 -0.78 -2.42
N ILE A 21 -42.37 -0.35 -2.81
CA ILE A 21 -42.08 0.30 -4.10
C ILE A 21 -40.56 0.59 -4.20
N ASP A 22 -40.03 0.16 -5.34
CA ASP A 22 -38.85 0.61 -6.10
C ASP A 22 -37.41 0.26 -5.70
N ASN A 23 -36.94 -0.78 -6.42
CA ASN A 23 -35.60 -0.87 -6.99
C ASN A 23 -35.14 0.48 -7.59
N LYS A 24 -34.20 1.14 -6.92
CA LYS A 24 -32.96 1.68 -7.50
C LYS A 24 -32.11 2.35 -6.42
N ASN A 25 -30.82 2.02 -6.43
CA ASN A 25 -29.73 2.63 -5.66
C ASN A 25 -29.67 2.29 -4.17
N ASN A 26 -29.03 1.17 -3.83
CA ASN A 26 -28.22 1.09 -2.62
C ASN A 26 -26.84 0.57 -2.99
N LYS A 27 -25.90 1.50 -3.06
CA LYS A 27 -24.51 1.28 -3.48
C LYS A 27 -23.67 1.17 -2.21
N LYS A 28 -23.22 -0.06 -1.94
CA LYS A 28 -21.94 -0.45 -1.31
C LYS A 28 -21.50 0.26 -0.01
N MET A 29 -21.75 -0.42 1.11
CA MET A 29 -20.80 -0.55 2.21
C MET A 29 -20.96 -1.98 2.76
N GLU A 30 -20.18 -2.95 2.25
CA GLU A 30 -20.44 -4.39 2.49
C GLU A 30 -19.21 -5.23 2.88
N ASP A 31 -18.11 -4.60 3.33
CA ASP A 31 -16.87 -5.33 3.69
C ASP A 31 -16.45 -5.19 5.15
N GLN A 32 -17.35 -5.46 6.08
CA GLN A 32 -16.98 -5.90 7.43
C GLN A 32 -17.82 -7.12 7.79
N LEU A 33 -17.15 -8.24 8.06
CA LEU A 33 -17.73 -9.57 8.26
C LEU A 33 -18.82 -9.53 9.33
N LEU A 34 -19.99 -10.02 8.97
CA LEU A 34 -21.19 -9.98 9.79
C LEU A 34 -21.76 -11.39 9.94
N TYR A 35 -21.35 -12.09 11.00
CA TYR A 35 -21.89 -13.41 11.34
C TYR A 35 -23.09 -13.30 12.28
N SER A 36 -24.14 -14.09 12.02
CA SER A 36 -25.23 -14.33 12.96
C SER A 36 -25.01 -15.68 13.65
N PHE A 37 -24.74 -15.68 14.96
CA PHE A 37 -24.61 -16.91 15.75
C PHE A 37 -25.96 -17.57 16.05
N ASP A 38 -25.95 -18.90 16.21
CA ASP A 38 -27.13 -19.66 16.65
C ASP A 38 -27.43 -19.40 18.14
N THR A 39 -28.70 -19.46 18.52
CA THR A 39 -29.30 -18.99 19.78
C THR A 39 -28.63 -19.48 21.07
N ASN A 40 -28.00 -20.66 21.08
CA ASN A 40 -27.27 -21.19 22.25
C ASN A 40 -25.83 -20.66 22.38
N GLN A 41 -25.12 -20.42 21.27
CA GLN A 41 -23.82 -19.74 21.29
C GLN A 41 -23.98 -18.28 21.72
N MET A 42 -25.12 -17.67 21.40
CA MET A 42 -25.46 -16.31 21.78
C MET A 42 -25.59 -16.14 23.31
N SER A 43 -26.18 -17.10 24.04
CA SER A 43 -26.33 -16.94 25.51
C SER A 43 -24.99 -17.02 26.26
N PHE A 44 -24.06 -17.80 25.74
CA PHE A 44 -22.73 -18.00 26.32
C PHE A 44 -21.85 -16.75 26.20
N LEU A 45 -21.79 -16.17 24.99
CA LEU A 45 -21.03 -14.93 24.74
C LEU A 45 -21.64 -13.75 25.52
N VAL A 46 -22.96 -13.67 25.59
CA VAL A 46 -23.66 -12.67 26.41
C VAL A 46 -23.24 -12.76 27.88
N ASP A 47 -23.18 -13.96 28.46
CA ASP A 47 -22.74 -14.15 29.85
C ASP A 47 -21.28 -13.69 30.08
N ILE A 48 -20.39 -13.92 29.11
CA ILE A 48 -18.99 -13.47 29.15
C ILE A 48 -18.90 -11.95 29.06
N TYR A 49 -19.64 -11.35 28.12
CA TYR A 49 -19.62 -9.90 27.90
C TYR A 49 -20.23 -9.16 29.07
N ASP A 50 -21.36 -9.61 29.60
CA ASP A 50 -21.99 -8.99 30.77
C ASP A 50 -21.09 -9.11 32.00
N TYR A 51 -20.52 -10.30 32.27
CA TYR A 51 -19.57 -10.47 33.37
C TYR A 51 -18.34 -9.56 33.22
N SER A 52 -17.74 -9.52 32.03
CA SER A 52 -16.58 -8.67 31.76
C SER A 52 -16.94 -7.20 31.92
N TYR A 53 -18.07 -6.77 31.36
CA TYR A 53 -18.58 -5.41 31.46
C TYR A 53 -18.74 -4.97 32.92
N GLU A 54 -19.42 -5.77 33.75
CA GLU A 54 -19.60 -5.48 35.18
C GLU A 54 -18.27 -5.35 35.94
N LYS A 55 -17.28 -6.19 35.62
CA LYS A 55 -15.97 -6.14 36.26
C LYS A 55 -15.16 -4.91 35.81
N LEU A 56 -15.27 -4.55 34.54
CA LEU A 56 -14.53 -3.45 33.94
C LEU A 56 -15.10 -2.07 34.28
N GLU A 57 -16.37 -1.96 34.72
CA GLU A 57 -16.95 -0.68 35.16
C GLU A 57 -16.12 0.03 36.25
N LYS A 58 -15.33 -0.73 37.03
CA LYS A 58 -14.51 -0.18 38.11
C LYS A 58 -13.19 0.43 37.65
N CYS A 59 -12.68 0.02 36.50
CA CYS A 59 -11.36 0.42 36.01
C CYS A 59 -11.42 1.33 34.79
N ARG A 60 -12.44 1.17 33.94
CA ARG A 60 -12.53 1.91 32.68
C ARG A 60 -13.01 3.33 32.92
N LYS A 61 -12.48 4.27 32.14
CA LYS A 61 -13.06 5.61 32.07
C LYS A 61 -14.39 5.55 31.34
N ASN A 62 -15.38 6.28 31.85
CA ASN A 62 -16.67 6.39 31.18
C ASN A 62 -16.52 7.29 29.94
N VAL A 63 -16.90 6.78 28.76
CA VAL A 63 -16.72 7.46 27.48
C VAL A 63 -18.08 7.86 26.93
N SER A 64 -18.24 9.09 26.45
CA SER A 64 -19.50 9.52 25.83
C SER A 64 -19.79 8.71 24.56
N LYS A 65 -21.07 8.56 24.19
CA LYS A 65 -21.43 7.86 22.94
C LYS A 65 -20.73 8.50 21.73
N GLN A 66 -20.70 9.83 21.66
CA GLN A 66 -20.04 10.58 20.60
C GLN A 66 -18.54 10.25 20.54
N THR A 67 -17.84 10.35 21.67
CA THR A 67 -16.40 10.05 21.73
C THR A 67 -16.09 8.61 21.36
N PHE A 68 -16.93 7.66 21.78
CA PHE A 68 -16.80 6.26 21.39
C PHE A 68 -16.92 6.09 19.87
N GLN A 69 -17.95 6.70 19.26
CA GLN A 69 -18.19 6.64 17.82
C GLN A 69 -17.05 7.28 17.02
N GLU A 70 -16.61 8.47 17.43
CA GLU A 70 -15.48 9.18 16.81
C GLU A 70 -14.20 8.35 16.87
N LYS A 71 -13.88 7.76 18.04
CA LYS A 71 -12.65 6.99 18.22
C LYS A 71 -12.63 5.69 17.43
N VAL A 72 -13.75 4.97 17.40
CA VAL A 72 -13.86 3.74 16.61
C VAL A 72 -13.75 4.04 15.11
N LYS A 73 -14.38 5.12 14.64
CA LYS A 73 -14.22 5.58 13.26
C LYS A 73 -12.77 5.96 12.95
N GLU A 74 -12.12 6.71 13.85
CA GLU A 74 -10.73 7.14 13.70
C GLU A 74 -9.75 5.97 13.67
N ILE A 75 -9.91 4.98 14.56
CA ILE A 75 -8.91 3.92 14.79
C ILE A 75 -9.19 2.67 13.94
N TYR A 76 -10.45 2.26 13.85
CA TYR A 76 -10.85 1.00 13.19
C TYR A 76 -11.46 1.24 11.80
N ASN A 77 -11.63 2.51 11.40
CA ASN A 77 -12.28 2.89 10.13
C ASN A 77 -13.72 2.34 10.01
N ILE A 78 -14.46 2.38 11.11
CA ILE A 78 -15.85 1.90 11.22
C ILE A 78 -16.79 3.10 11.43
N ASP A 79 -17.71 3.31 10.49
CA ASP A 79 -18.75 4.34 10.62
C ASP A 79 -20.03 3.74 11.20
N PHE A 80 -20.47 4.25 12.35
CA PHE A 80 -21.66 3.76 13.05
C PHE A 80 -22.98 4.30 12.52
N ASP A 81 -22.98 5.35 11.69
CA ASP A 81 -24.23 5.92 11.17
C ASP A 81 -24.98 4.92 10.27
N GLU A 82 -24.29 3.85 9.83
CA GLU A 82 -24.82 2.80 8.96
C GLU A 82 -25.05 1.46 9.67
N ILE A 83 -24.76 1.35 10.98
CA ILE A 83 -24.69 0.08 11.70
C ILE A 83 -25.90 -0.14 12.63
N LYS A 84 -26.55 -1.30 12.51
CA LYS A 84 -27.74 -1.68 13.29
C LYS A 84 -27.49 -2.69 14.42
N TYR A 85 -26.24 -3.11 14.59
CA TYR A 85 -25.85 -4.19 15.49
C TYR A 85 -25.35 -3.65 16.83
N ASN A 86 -25.48 -4.48 17.87
CA ASN A 86 -25.03 -4.14 19.22
C ASN A 86 -23.55 -4.47 19.44
N ASP A 87 -23.00 -5.33 18.59
CA ASP A 87 -21.69 -5.95 18.60
C ASP A 87 -21.16 -5.99 17.16
N ILE A 88 -19.86 -5.72 16.99
CA ILE A 88 -19.20 -5.72 15.68
C ILE A 88 -17.89 -6.46 15.82
N TYR A 89 -17.73 -7.55 15.07
CA TYR A 89 -16.47 -8.27 14.98
C TYR A 89 -15.54 -7.55 14.02
N VAL A 90 -14.32 -7.32 14.49
CA VAL A 90 -13.28 -6.67 13.72
C VAL A 90 -12.08 -7.61 13.65
N ASN A 91 -11.75 -8.00 12.42
CA ASN A 91 -10.51 -8.69 12.05
C ASN A 91 -10.31 -10.10 12.65
N GLU A 92 -10.93 -11.11 12.03
CA GLU A 92 -10.66 -12.55 12.29
C GLU A 92 -9.28 -13.03 11.77
N ALA A 93 -8.57 -12.21 10.98
CA ALA A 93 -7.33 -12.60 10.31
C ALA A 93 -6.05 -12.29 11.13
N SER A 94 -6.19 -11.68 12.30
CA SER A 94 -5.07 -11.50 13.24
C SER A 94 -5.10 -12.53 14.36
N GLU A 95 -3.98 -12.69 15.06
CA GLU A 95 -3.92 -13.53 16.27
C GLU A 95 -4.85 -13.02 17.39
N HIS A 96 -5.38 -11.79 17.28
CA HIS A 96 -6.27 -11.14 18.24
C HIS A 96 -7.49 -10.56 17.52
N SER A 97 -8.60 -11.32 17.45
CA SER A 97 -9.84 -10.73 16.95
C SER A 97 -10.37 -9.70 17.94
N ASP A 98 -10.76 -8.53 17.49
CA ASP A 98 -11.39 -7.50 18.34
C ASP A 98 -12.90 -7.54 18.11
N GLU A 99 -13.68 -7.31 19.16
CA GLU A 99 -15.12 -7.15 19.09
C GLU A 99 -15.54 -5.84 19.75
N ILE A 100 -16.30 -5.03 19.02
CA ILE A 100 -16.73 -3.71 19.46
C ILE A 100 -18.16 -3.82 19.97
N LEU A 101 -18.33 -3.71 21.29
CA LEU A 101 -19.62 -3.72 21.98
C LEU A 101 -20.19 -2.30 22.03
N VAL A 102 -21.13 -2.00 21.11
CA VAL A 102 -21.67 -0.66 20.84
C VAL A 102 -22.46 -0.10 22.02
N ASN A 103 -23.30 -0.92 22.66
CA ASN A 103 -24.12 -0.47 23.79
C ASN A 103 -23.27 -0.23 25.04
N GLN A 104 -22.34 -1.14 25.30
CA GLN A 104 -21.39 -1.08 26.40
C GLN A 104 -20.33 0.02 26.20
N ARG A 105 -20.15 0.48 24.96
CA ARG A 105 -19.10 1.42 24.53
C ARG A 105 -17.73 0.90 24.93
N MET A 106 -17.43 -0.31 24.47
CA MET A 106 -16.24 -1.06 24.86
C MET A 106 -15.69 -1.87 23.68
N ILE A 107 -14.38 -2.09 23.69
CA ILE A 107 -13.71 -3.04 22.82
C ILE A 107 -13.33 -4.24 23.67
N PHE A 108 -13.78 -5.41 23.23
CA PHE A 108 -13.49 -6.71 23.78
C PHE A 108 -12.45 -7.38 22.90
N ILE A 109 -11.35 -7.85 23.48
CA ILE A 109 -10.28 -8.50 22.71
C ILE A 109 -10.56 -9.99 22.76
N ASN A 110 -11.09 -10.51 21.67
CA ASN A 110 -11.45 -11.89 21.53
C ASN A 110 -10.21 -12.74 21.15
N GLU A 111 -9.61 -13.41 22.15
CA GLU A 111 -8.53 -14.39 21.98
C GLU A 111 -9.08 -15.81 21.69
N LEU A 112 -10.37 -15.98 21.38
CA LEU A 112 -11.06 -17.27 21.46
C LEU A 112 -10.71 -18.22 20.33
N PRO A 113 -10.07 -19.33 20.72
CA PRO A 113 -10.82 -20.58 20.78
C PRO A 113 -11.06 -21.13 22.20
N ASN A 114 -10.50 -20.53 23.27
CA ASN A 114 -10.29 -21.26 24.54
C ASN A 114 -11.06 -20.82 25.81
N ILE A 115 -11.77 -19.69 25.83
CA ILE A 115 -12.65 -19.32 26.97
C ILE A 115 -14.01 -19.98 26.72
N GLU A 116 -14.26 -21.09 27.41
CA GLU A 116 -15.50 -21.86 27.34
C GLU A 116 -16.44 -21.52 28.52
N SER A 117 -16.01 -20.66 29.44
CA SER A 117 -16.81 -20.19 30.58
C SER A 117 -16.35 -18.83 31.13
N LYS A 118 -17.30 -18.04 31.67
CA LYS A 118 -16.96 -16.79 32.41
C LYS A 118 -16.01 -17.01 33.60
N ASN A 119 -15.90 -18.25 34.09
CA ASN A 119 -15.01 -18.60 35.19
C ASN A 119 -13.53 -18.67 34.76
N GLU A 120 -13.26 -18.76 33.46
CA GLU A 120 -11.90 -18.75 32.89
C GLU A 120 -11.38 -17.32 32.65
N ILE A 121 -12.23 -16.30 32.84
CA ILE A 121 -11.84 -14.90 32.77
C ILE A 121 -10.94 -14.57 33.96
N THR A 122 -9.66 -14.41 33.68
CA THR A 122 -8.63 -14.08 34.67
C THR A 122 -8.58 -12.59 34.98
N GLU A 123 -8.09 -12.23 36.18
CA GLU A 123 -7.85 -10.83 36.54
C GLU A 123 -6.82 -10.16 35.61
N SER A 124 -5.83 -10.90 35.11
CA SER A 124 -4.88 -10.38 34.13
C SER A 124 -5.53 -10.03 32.79
N TYR A 125 -6.52 -10.81 32.35
CA TYR A 125 -7.27 -10.51 31.14
C TYR A 125 -8.20 -9.31 31.33
N LEU A 126 -8.83 -9.17 32.49
CA LEU A 126 -9.59 -7.97 32.84
C LEU A 126 -8.68 -6.72 32.86
N GLU A 127 -7.49 -6.83 33.45
CA GLU A 127 -6.51 -5.73 33.44
C GLU A 127 -6.07 -5.35 32.01
N LEU A 128 -5.90 -6.34 31.12
CA LEU A 128 -5.65 -6.11 29.70
C LEU A 128 -6.78 -5.31 29.06
N LEU A 129 -8.03 -5.73 29.23
CA LEU A 129 -9.20 -5.04 28.66
C LEU A 129 -9.34 -3.62 29.22
N CYS A 130 -9.13 -3.41 30.53
CA CYS A 130 -9.12 -2.09 31.16
C CYS A 130 -8.13 -1.16 30.45
N ASN A 131 -6.86 -1.60 30.36
CA ASN A 131 -5.79 -0.78 29.79
C ASN A 131 -5.99 -0.57 28.29
N TYR A 132 -6.46 -1.56 27.54
CA TYR A 132 -6.71 -1.39 26.12
C TYR A 132 -7.79 -0.34 25.85
N ASN A 133 -8.93 -0.42 26.55
CA ASN A 133 -10.01 0.55 26.41
C ASN A 133 -9.57 1.97 26.82
N ASP A 134 -8.85 2.12 27.93
CA ASP A 134 -8.34 3.42 28.38
C ASP A 134 -7.28 4.00 27.43
N MET A 135 -6.45 3.15 26.81
CA MET A 135 -5.53 3.53 25.74
C MET A 135 -6.30 4.06 24.52
N ILE A 136 -7.27 3.30 24.03
CA ILE A 136 -8.06 3.62 22.82
C ILE A 136 -8.88 4.91 23.01
N PHE A 137 -9.67 4.99 24.09
CA PHE A 137 -10.67 6.05 24.22
C PHE A 137 -10.19 7.28 24.98
N SER A 138 -9.15 7.15 25.80
CA SER A 138 -8.64 8.25 26.62
C SER A 138 -7.19 8.63 26.33
N ASN A 139 -6.52 7.96 25.38
CA ASN A 139 -5.07 8.13 25.14
C ASN A 139 -4.26 8.06 26.46
N ASP A 140 -4.67 7.18 27.38
CA ASP A 140 -4.02 7.10 28.69
C ASP A 140 -2.57 6.61 28.57
N ILE A 141 -1.62 7.39 29.09
CA ILE A 141 -0.18 7.11 28.95
C ILE A 141 0.22 5.84 29.71
N LYS A 142 -0.35 5.61 30.91
CA LYS A 142 0.00 4.42 31.70
C LYS A 142 -0.50 3.18 31.00
N SER A 143 -1.75 3.22 30.52
CA SER A 143 -2.33 2.12 29.77
C SER A 143 -1.64 1.88 28.44
N THR A 144 -1.25 2.94 27.71
CA THR A 144 -0.42 2.83 26.50
C THR A 144 0.89 2.08 26.79
N ASN A 145 1.59 2.44 27.87
CA ASN A 145 2.84 1.79 28.25
C ASN A 145 2.61 0.33 28.70
N PHE A 146 1.50 0.05 29.38
CA PHE A 146 1.10 -1.31 29.75
C PHE A 146 0.89 -2.19 28.50
N ILE A 147 0.14 -1.70 27.49
CA ILE A 147 -0.10 -2.45 26.25
C ILE A 147 1.20 -2.67 25.49
N LYS A 148 2.04 -1.64 25.35
CA LYS A 148 3.36 -1.76 24.71
C LYS A 148 4.27 -2.81 25.36
N ALA A 149 4.17 -2.98 26.68
CA ALA A 149 5.01 -3.90 27.43
C ALA A 149 4.49 -5.35 27.40
N ASN A 150 3.18 -5.54 27.50
CA ASN A 150 2.58 -6.85 27.71
C ASN A 150 1.98 -7.46 26.43
N ASN A 151 1.37 -6.64 25.57
CA ASN A 151 0.67 -7.09 24.36
C ASN A 151 0.91 -6.11 23.19
N PRO A 152 2.16 -5.96 22.72
CA PRO A 152 2.51 -4.96 21.72
C PRO A 152 1.81 -5.15 20.37
N ASN A 153 1.43 -6.39 20.04
CA ASN A 153 0.74 -6.72 18.79
C ASN A 153 -0.61 -6.01 18.66
N LEU A 154 -1.36 -5.86 19.76
CA LEU A 154 -2.64 -5.12 19.75
C LEU A 154 -2.46 -3.70 19.21
N LEU A 155 -1.46 -2.98 19.72
CA LEU A 155 -1.17 -1.62 19.25
C LEU A 155 -0.63 -1.65 17.82
N ILE A 156 0.28 -2.58 17.48
CA ILE A 156 0.85 -2.70 16.12
C ILE A 156 -0.27 -2.93 15.09
N ASP A 157 -1.26 -3.77 15.39
CA ASP A 157 -2.35 -4.11 14.50
C ASP A 157 -3.31 -2.95 14.23
N LEU A 158 -3.43 -1.99 15.15
CA LEU A 158 -4.15 -0.74 14.87
C LEU A 158 -3.55 0.02 13.69
N ILE A 159 -2.22 0.10 13.64
CA ILE A 159 -1.51 0.77 12.55
C ILE A 159 -1.46 -0.14 11.31
N ARG A 160 -1.05 -1.39 11.49
CA ARG A 160 -0.79 -2.34 10.41
C ARG A 160 -2.07 -2.75 9.69
N ILE A 161 -3.13 -3.10 10.42
CA ILE A 161 -4.35 -3.65 9.83
C ILE A 161 -5.39 -2.57 9.56
N TYR A 162 -5.63 -1.66 10.52
CA TYR A 162 -6.65 -0.63 10.34
C TYR A 162 -6.12 0.67 9.73
N GLY A 163 -4.80 0.83 9.63
CA GLY A 163 -4.19 2.02 9.04
C GLY A 163 -4.19 3.24 9.94
N TYR A 164 -4.31 3.07 11.26
CA TYR A 164 -4.34 4.19 12.20
C TYR A 164 -3.06 5.03 12.14
N SER A 165 -3.16 6.32 11.79
CA SER A 165 -2.02 7.20 11.51
C SER A 165 -1.95 8.49 12.35
N ALA A 166 -2.89 8.70 13.28
CA ALA A 166 -3.00 9.97 14.01
C ALA A 166 -2.02 10.08 15.21
N ASN A 167 -1.68 8.99 15.90
CA ASN A 167 -0.82 9.04 17.09
C ASN A 167 0.67 8.78 16.75
N LYS A 168 1.50 9.83 16.86
CA LYS A 168 2.94 9.79 16.58
C LYS A 168 3.71 8.79 17.43
N ASP A 169 3.41 8.68 18.72
CA ASP A 169 4.12 7.78 19.64
C ASP A 169 3.80 6.31 19.32
N TRP A 170 2.55 6.01 18.97
CA TRP A 170 2.13 4.67 18.59
C TRP A 170 2.72 4.26 17.24
N LEU A 171 2.73 5.16 16.25
CA LEU A 171 3.38 4.93 14.95
C LEU A 171 4.86 4.59 15.11
N LYS A 172 5.60 5.42 15.84
CA LYS A 172 7.03 5.17 16.09
C LYS A 172 7.28 3.84 16.79
N PHE A 173 6.44 3.49 17.76
CA PHE A 173 6.52 2.20 18.42
C PHE A 173 6.27 1.05 17.43
N ALA A 174 5.19 1.13 16.64
CA ALA A 174 4.82 0.09 15.70
C ALA A 174 5.89 -0.12 14.62
N PHE A 175 6.43 0.96 14.06
CA PHE A 175 7.50 0.87 13.05
C PHE A 175 8.78 0.23 13.62
N ASN A 176 9.18 0.61 14.84
CA ASN A 176 10.39 0.08 15.48
C ASN A 176 10.24 -1.39 15.92
N LYS A 177 9.04 -1.82 16.30
CA LYS A 177 8.78 -3.19 16.75
C LYS A 177 8.42 -4.15 15.61
N SER A 178 8.10 -3.62 14.43
CA SER A 178 7.77 -4.43 13.26
C SER A 178 9.00 -4.80 12.45
N LYS A 179 8.97 -5.98 11.83
CA LYS A 179 10.01 -6.45 10.91
C LYS A 179 9.80 -5.87 9.51
N LEU A 180 9.90 -4.55 9.37
CA LEU A 180 9.64 -3.85 8.10
C LEU A 180 10.66 -4.20 6.98
N TYR A 181 11.77 -4.84 7.33
CA TYR A 181 12.69 -5.45 6.37
C TYR A 181 12.11 -6.71 5.70
N GLU A 182 10.95 -7.21 6.14
CA GLU A 182 10.19 -8.27 5.46
C GLU A 182 9.13 -7.63 4.54
N PRO A 183 9.15 -7.86 3.22
CA PRO A 183 8.28 -7.17 2.26
C PRO A 183 6.78 -7.31 2.59
N MET A 184 6.35 -8.51 2.99
CA MET A 184 4.95 -8.80 3.32
C MET A 184 4.48 -8.06 4.58
N VAL A 185 5.39 -7.75 5.51
CA VAL A 185 5.07 -6.95 6.69
C VAL A 185 4.93 -5.49 6.28
N LEU A 186 5.87 -4.96 5.48
CA LEU A 186 5.81 -3.60 4.98
C LEU A 186 4.55 -3.35 4.13
N GLU A 187 4.23 -4.27 3.22
CA GLU A 187 3.03 -4.21 2.38
C GLU A 187 1.75 -4.03 3.22
N LYS A 188 1.61 -4.78 4.33
CA LYS A 188 0.44 -4.64 5.22
C LYS A 188 0.31 -3.27 5.86
N PHE A 189 1.42 -2.60 6.17
CA PHE A 189 1.37 -1.21 6.64
C PHE A 189 0.94 -0.27 5.52
N LEU A 190 1.47 -0.46 4.31
CA LEU A 190 1.25 0.43 3.19
C LEU A 190 -0.13 0.29 2.55
N PHE A 191 -0.75 -0.90 2.57
CA PHE A 191 -1.99 -1.14 1.86
C PHE A 191 -3.15 -1.50 2.81
N SER A 192 -4.29 -0.85 2.62
CA SER A 192 -5.56 -1.36 3.13
C SER A 192 -6.11 -2.43 2.21
N VAL A 193 -6.80 -3.42 2.76
CA VAL A 193 -7.41 -4.51 1.99
C VAL A 193 -8.93 -4.46 2.13
N LYS A 194 -9.64 -4.48 1.00
CA LYS A 194 -11.10 -4.63 0.90
C LYS A 194 -11.45 -5.89 0.12
N CYS A 195 -12.70 -6.33 0.17
CA CYS A 195 -13.14 -7.54 -0.51
C CYS A 195 -13.99 -7.21 -1.75
N LYS A 196 -13.56 -7.63 -2.94
CA LYS A 196 -14.39 -7.54 -4.15
C LYS A 196 -15.32 -8.75 -4.22
N GLY A 197 -16.45 -8.67 -3.51
CA GLY A 197 -17.48 -9.71 -3.46
C GLY A 197 -18.11 -9.79 -2.08
N THR A 198 -19.23 -10.50 -1.92
CA THR A 198 -19.75 -10.78 -0.58
C THR A 198 -19.03 -12.00 -0.02
N TRP A 199 -18.58 -11.94 1.23
CA TRP A 199 -18.16 -13.10 2.03
C TRP A 199 -19.23 -14.21 2.16
N ARG A 200 -20.39 -14.04 1.51
CA ARG A 200 -21.61 -14.86 1.60
C ARG A 200 -21.80 -15.83 0.44
N ALA A 201 -20.92 -15.89 -0.55
CA ALA A 201 -20.97 -16.99 -1.52
C ALA A 201 -20.73 -18.31 -0.77
N GLU A 202 -21.43 -19.39 -1.11
CA GLU A 202 -21.27 -20.74 -0.51
C GLU A 202 -19.81 -21.26 -0.56
N ASN A 203 -18.95 -20.61 -1.34
CA ASN A 203 -17.54 -20.93 -1.56
C ASN A 203 -16.56 -19.95 -0.88
N GLY A 204 -17.03 -18.82 -0.34
CA GLY A 204 -16.19 -17.85 0.39
C GLY A 204 -15.17 -17.05 -0.44
N ASP A 205 -15.36 -16.89 -1.76
CA ASP A 205 -14.35 -16.27 -2.64
C ASP A 205 -14.22 -14.75 -2.44
N CYS A 206 -13.49 -14.35 -1.41
CA CYS A 206 -13.05 -12.97 -1.24
C CYS A 206 -11.86 -12.66 -2.15
N HIS A 207 -12.04 -11.72 -3.09
CA HIS A 207 -10.95 -11.21 -3.92
C HIS A 207 -10.40 -9.93 -3.28
N PRO A 208 -9.18 -9.93 -2.72
CA PRO A 208 -8.63 -8.76 -2.06
C PRO A 208 -8.38 -7.62 -3.05
N ILE A 209 -8.79 -6.42 -2.67
CA ILE A 209 -8.47 -5.16 -3.35
C ILE A 209 -7.63 -4.32 -2.41
N TYR A 210 -6.42 -4.00 -2.87
CA TYR A 210 -5.44 -3.22 -2.14
C TYR A 210 -5.55 -1.74 -2.53
N THR A 211 -5.51 -0.87 -1.53
CA THR A 211 -5.49 0.59 -1.71
C THR A 211 -4.32 1.16 -0.91
N LEU A 212 -3.51 2.03 -1.52
CA LEU A 212 -2.34 2.60 -0.87
C LEU A 212 -2.74 3.63 0.21
N ARG A 213 -2.21 3.46 1.41
CA ARG A 213 -2.25 4.43 2.49
C ARG A 213 -1.12 5.46 2.31
N LYS A 214 -1.38 6.47 1.47
CA LYS A 214 -0.40 7.53 1.17
C LYS A 214 0.08 8.24 2.44
N ASP A 215 -0.84 8.54 3.36
CA ASP A 215 -0.52 9.17 4.64
C ASP A 215 0.40 8.31 5.52
N MET A 216 0.23 6.99 5.50
CA MET A 216 1.08 6.04 6.23
C MET A 216 2.49 6.05 5.65
N LEU A 217 2.64 6.01 4.33
CA LEU A 217 3.95 6.07 3.68
C LEU A 217 4.69 7.37 4.02
N ASP A 218 3.99 8.51 3.97
CA ASP A 218 4.56 9.81 4.37
C ASP A 218 5.02 9.80 5.84
N LYS A 219 4.20 9.27 6.76
CA LYS A 219 4.54 9.12 8.18
C LYS A 219 5.72 8.19 8.41
N MET A 220 5.83 7.11 7.63
CA MET A 220 6.95 6.18 7.70
C MET A 220 8.26 6.88 7.33
N ILE A 221 8.25 7.71 6.27
CA ILE A 221 9.41 8.52 5.89
C ILE A 221 9.71 9.58 6.95
N GLU A 222 8.71 10.36 7.38
CA GLU A 222 8.85 11.43 8.39
C GLU A 222 9.46 10.90 9.70
N TYR A 223 9.07 9.70 10.11
CA TYR A 223 9.50 9.11 11.38
C TYR A 223 10.69 8.15 11.25
N GLY A 224 11.28 8.03 10.06
CA GLY A 224 12.48 7.22 9.84
C GLY A 224 12.23 5.72 10.03
N ALA A 225 11.10 5.21 9.54
CA ALA A 225 10.83 3.78 9.49
C ALA A 225 11.81 3.06 8.55
N GLU A 226 12.05 1.78 8.82
CA GLU A 226 12.81 0.91 7.91
C GLU A 226 12.02 0.70 6.61
N LEU A 227 12.59 1.13 5.49
CA LEU A 227 11.93 1.12 4.17
C LEU A 227 12.78 0.42 3.11
N SER A 228 13.83 -0.33 3.46
CA SER A 228 14.71 -1.01 2.48
C SER A 228 13.98 -1.95 1.52
N GLN A 229 12.78 -2.40 1.88
CA GLN A 229 11.93 -3.24 1.03
C GLN A 229 10.87 -2.47 0.22
N LEU A 230 10.85 -1.13 0.26
CA LEU A 230 9.85 -0.34 -0.48
C LEU A 230 9.92 -0.61 -1.98
N SER A 231 11.13 -0.78 -2.52
CA SER A 231 11.33 -1.19 -3.92
C SER A 231 10.82 -2.60 -4.23
N THR A 232 11.00 -3.54 -3.30
CA THR A 232 10.45 -4.90 -3.41
C THR A 232 8.92 -4.84 -3.46
N VAL A 233 8.29 -4.05 -2.59
CA VAL A 233 6.83 -3.84 -2.60
C VAL A 233 6.38 -3.16 -3.90
N ALA A 234 7.09 -2.15 -4.39
CA ALA A 234 6.79 -1.54 -5.70
C ALA A 234 6.85 -2.58 -6.84
N ASN A 235 7.86 -3.44 -6.84
CA ASN A 235 7.96 -4.53 -7.82
C ASN A 235 6.83 -5.57 -7.66
N MET A 236 6.34 -5.82 -6.45
CA MET A 236 5.16 -6.67 -6.23
C MET A 236 3.90 -6.05 -6.86
N VAL A 237 3.72 -4.74 -6.77
CA VAL A 237 2.63 -4.02 -7.46
C VAL A 237 2.75 -4.16 -8.97
N SER A 238 3.93 -3.84 -9.52
CA SER A 238 4.14 -3.86 -10.98
C SER A 238 4.01 -5.25 -11.60
N ASN A 239 4.39 -6.31 -10.88
CA ASN A 239 4.30 -7.69 -11.38
C ASN A 239 3.02 -8.41 -10.96
N GLY A 240 2.22 -7.80 -10.08
CA GLY A 240 0.98 -8.36 -9.55
C GLY A 240 -0.18 -8.30 -10.55
N ASN A 241 -1.35 -8.78 -10.13
CA ASN A 241 -2.58 -8.62 -10.90
C ASN A 241 -3.09 -7.18 -10.78
N PRO A 242 -3.22 -6.41 -11.88
CA PRO A 242 -3.72 -5.04 -11.82
C PRO A 242 -5.12 -4.93 -11.21
N GLU A 243 -5.97 -5.94 -11.39
CA GLU A 243 -7.33 -5.94 -10.82
C GLU A 243 -7.37 -6.11 -9.31
N SER A 244 -6.23 -6.43 -8.68
CA SER A 244 -6.08 -6.51 -7.23
C SER A 244 -5.85 -5.14 -6.60
N TYR A 245 -5.64 -4.07 -7.36
CA TYR A 245 -5.44 -2.72 -6.82
C TYR A 245 -6.61 -1.80 -7.17
N GLU A 246 -6.94 -0.88 -6.26
CA GLU A 246 -7.96 0.15 -6.51
C GLU A 246 -7.42 1.22 -7.47
N GLU A 247 -6.13 1.57 -7.33
CA GLU A 247 -5.40 2.50 -8.19
C GLU A 247 -4.88 1.83 -9.48
N ASP A 248 -4.59 2.65 -10.50
CA ASP A 248 -3.84 2.21 -11.66
C ASP A 248 -2.43 1.76 -11.24
N THR A 249 -2.03 0.54 -11.62
CA THR A 249 -0.78 -0.04 -11.10
C THR A 249 0.48 0.62 -11.65
N GLU A 250 0.40 1.28 -12.82
CA GLU A 250 1.52 2.03 -13.39
C GLU A 250 1.72 3.34 -12.60
N GLU A 251 0.62 4.05 -12.30
CA GLU A 251 0.63 5.23 -11.42
C GLU A 251 1.10 4.89 -10.01
N LEU A 252 0.56 3.81 -9.42
CA LEU A 252 0.92 3.35 -8.08
C LEU A 252 2.40 2.95 -8.00
N TYR A 253 2.91 2.26 -9.03
CA TYR A 253 4.33 1.95 -9.14
C TYR A 253 5.19 3.22 -9.22
N ALA A 254 4.82 4.17 -10.08
CA ALA A 254 5.51 5.46 -10.19
C ALA A 254 5.54 6.21 -8.84
N TYR A 255 4.42 6.20 -8.12
CA TYR A 255 4.30 6.81 -6.80
C TYR A 255 5.24 6.16 -5.78
N LEU A 256 5.25 4.83 -5.67
CA LEU A 256 6.16 4.13 -4.74
C LEU A 256 7.63 4.35 -5.09
N MET A 257 7.97 4.39 -6.38
CA MET A 257 9.34 4.65 -6.83
C MET A 257 9.82 6.07 -6.48
N ALA A 258 8.95 7.08 -6.60
CA ALA A 258 9.25 8.44 -6.14
C ALA A 258 9.52 8.49 -4.62
N HIS A 259 8.79 7.67 -3.85
CA HIS A 259 8.97 7.61 -2.39
C HIS A 259 10.21 6.80 -1.98
N CYS A 260 10.70 5.87 -2.82
CA CYS A 260 12.05 5.32 -2.66
C CYS A 260 13.11 6.44 -2.69
N TYR A 261 13.00 7.39 -3.62
CA TYR A 261 13.91 8.55 -3.66
C TYR A 261 13.82 9.40 -2.39
N LYS A 262 12.61 9.74 -1.92
CA LYS A 262 12.41 10.46 -0.64
C LYS A 262 12.99 9.73 0.56
N ALA A 263 12.92 8.40 0.55
CA ALA A 263 13.50 7.54 1.58
C ALA A 263 15.04 7.40 1.46
N GLY A 264 15.69 8.13 0.55
CA GLY A 264 17.14 8.07 0.32
C GLY A 264 17.60 6.84 -0.47
N GLN A 265 16.68 6.12 -1.12
CA GLN A 265 16.93 4.88 -1.86
C GLN A 265 16.89 5.14 -3.38
N SER A 266 17.66 6.10 -3.85
CA SER A 266 17.69 6.44 -5.28
C SER A 266 18.20 5.29 -6.15
N GLY A 267 19.10 4.44 -5.64
CA GLY A 267 19.75 3.38 -6.43
C GLY A 267 18.78 2.45 -7.18
N ILE A 268 17.56 2.22 -6.66
CA ILE A 268 16.56 1.41 -7.35
C ILE A 268 15.96 2.14 -8.56
N ILE A 269 15.54 3.41 -8.40
CA ILE A 269 14.97 4.17 -9.52
C ILE A 269 16.02 4.45 -10.59
N GLU A 270 17.27 4.60 -10.17
CA GLU A 270 18.44 4.67 -11.04
C GLU A 270 18.62 3.39 -11.87
N TYR A 271 18.71 2.24 -11.20
CA TYR A 271 18.82 0.94 -11.84
C TYR A 271 17.66 0.68 -12.82
N LEU A 272 16.44 1.06 -12.46
CA LEU A 272 15.26 0.91 -13.30
C LEU A 272 15.37 1.74 -14.59
N TYR A 273 15.77 3.02 -14.48
CA TYR A 273 15.98 3.86 -15.64
C TYR A 273 17.16 3.42 -16.50
N ASP A 274 18.22 2.89 -15.88
CA ASP A 274 19.38 2.35 -16.60
C ASP A 274 19.01 1.07 -17.37
N THR A 275 18.22 0.18 -16.76
CA THR A 275 17.83 -1.11 -17.36
C THR A 275 16.64 -0.99 -18.31
N ASN A 276 15.78 0.01 -18.14
CA ASN A 276 14.66 0.29 -19.03
C ASN A 276 14.50 1.80 -19.32
N PRO A 277 15.37 2.39 -20.15
CA PRO A 277 15.35 3.83 -20.43
C PRO A 277 14.03 4.35 -21.04
N LYS A 278 13.26 3.48 -21.71
CA LYS A 278 11.95 3.83 -22.27
C LYS A 278 10.94 4.23 -21.19
N MET A 279 11.14 3.79 -19.95
CA MET A 279 10.27 4.16 -18.84
C MET A 279 10.25 5.66 -18.58
N ILE A 280 11.37 6.36 -18.80
CA ILE A 280 11.43 7.82 -18.70
C ILE A 280 10.47 8.46 -19.70
N GLU A 281 10.44 7.97 -20.95
CA GLU A 281 9.52 8.48 -21.98
C GLU A 281 8.06 8.21 -21.62
N VAL A 282 7.78 7.05 -21.03
CA VAL A 282 6.45 6.68 -20.54
C VAL A 282 5.98 7.65 -19.45
N PHE A 283 6.80 7.89 -18.43
CA PHE A 283 6.47 8.82 -17.35
C PHE A 283 6.32 10.26 -17.86
N ARG A 284 7.20 10.73 -18.73
CA ARG A 284 7.06 12.06 -19.38
C ARG A 284 5.75 12.20 -20.15
N LYS A 285 5.37 11.18 -20.91
CA LYS A 285 4.11 11.20 -21.68
C LYS A 285 2.87 11.25 -20.78
N LYS A 286 3.00 10.74 -19.55
CA LYS A 286 1.96 10.74 -18.51
C LYS A 286 2.07 11.94 -17.57
N ASP A 287 2.93 12.92 -17.88
CA ASP A 287 3.17 14.08 -17.01
C ASP A 287 3.58 13.65 -15.58
N PHE A 288 4.37 12.57 -15.49
CA PHE A 288 4.78 11.92 -14.25
C PHE A 288 3.63 11.60 -13.28
N TYR A 289 2.39 11.48 -13.79
CA TYR A 289 1.17 11.35 -12.98
C TYR A 289 0.97 12.50 -11.97
N GLY A 290 1.57 13.66 -12.23
CA GLY A 290 1.59 14.79 -11.30
C GLY A 290 2.49 14.57 -10.07
N ILE A 291 3.43 13.63 -10.12
CA ILE A 291 4.35 13.32 -9.02
C ILE A 291 5.61 14.19 -9.18
N GLU A 292 5.60 15.37 -8.57
CA GLU A 292 6.68 16.37 -8.67
C GLU A 292 8.07 15.81 -8.33
N ASP A 293 8.18 14.97 -7.28
CA ASP A 293 9.47 14.39 -6.89
C ASP A 293 10.03 13.41 -7.93
N LEU A 294 9.15 12.75 -8.69
CA LEU A 294 9.57 11.84 -9.76
C LEU A 294 10.07 12.63 -10.97
N GLU A 295 9.38 13.71 -11.31
CA GLU A 295 9.80 14.65 -12.35
C GLU A 295 11.15 15.29 -11.99
N ASP A 296 11.27 15.87 -10.80
CA ASP A 296 12.50 16.50 -10.30
C ASP A 296 13.66 15.49 -10.27
N PHE A 297 13.42 14.29 -9.75
CA PHE A 297 14.42 13.22 -9.80
C PHE A 297 14.85 12.93 -11.24
N THR A 298 13.90 12.77 -12.16
CA THR A 298 14.17 12.38 -13.56
C THR A 298 14.95 13.45 -14.31
N ASP A 299 14.56 14.71 -14.16
CA ASP A 299 15.06 15.79 -15.01
C ASP A 299 16.28 16.49 -14.40
N ASN A 300 16.40 16.52 -13.07
CA ASN A 300 17.48 17.27 -12.39
C ASN A 300 18.52 16.37 -11.71
N PHE A 301 18.14 15.20 -11.20
CA PHE A 301 19.05 14.34 -10.42
C PHE A 301 19.54 13.10 -11.15
N TYR A 302 18.69 12.49 -11.98
CA TYR A 302 19.01 11.27 -12.67
C TYR A 302 20.10 11.53 -13.70
N LYS A 303 21.17 10.74 -13.58
CA LYS A 303 22.24 10.67 -14.56
C LYS A 303 22.36 9.20 -14.92
N PRO A 304 22.24 8.82 -16.19
CA PRO A 304 22.45 7.43 -16.58
C PRO A 304 23.82 6.93 -16.08
N GLN A 305 23.91 5.66 -15.71
CA GLN A 305 25.10 5.09 -15.08
C GLN A 305 26.38 5.33 -15.88
N ASN A 306 26.31 5.29 -17.21
CA ASN A 306 27.43 5.61 -18.11
C ASN A 306 27.94 7.06 -18.01
N LYS A 307 27.25 7.94 -17.28
CA LYS A 307 27.62 9.34 -17.00
C LYS A 307 27.90 9.63 -15.52
N ARG A 308 27.50 8.76 -14.58
CA ARG A 308 27.63 9.01 -13.12
C ARG A 308 29.03 8.82 -12.59
N PHE A 309 29.71 7.85 -13.14
CA PHE A 309 31.11 7.58 -12.88
C PHE A 309 31.77 7.58 -14.25
N GLY A 310 32.92 8.22 -14.40
CA GLY A 310 33.80 7.98 -15.56
C GLY A 310 34.35 6.53 -15.57
N LEU A 311 33.51 5.55 -15.24
CA LEU A 311 33.75 4.12 -15.11
C LEU A 311 32.83 3.42 -16.11
N SER A 312 33.38 3.22 -17.29
CA SER A 312 32.92 2.40 -18.41
C SER A 312 32.89 0.89 -18.08
N SER A 313 32.35 0.48 -16.92
CA SER A 313 32.74 -0.84 -16.39
C SER A 313 31.65 -1.64 -15.67
N ILE A 314 30.41 -1.69 -16.16
CA ILE A 314 29.54 -2.88 -15.97
C ILE A 314 28.78 -3.21 -17.27
N GLY A 315 29.53 -3.26 -18.37
CA GLY A 315 29.08 -3.64 -19.71
C GLY A 315 30.11 -3.16 -20.73
N PRO A 316 30.33 -3.86 -21.86
CA PRO A 316 31.14 -3.28 -22.92
C PRO A 316 30.51 -1.94 -23.31
N ASP A 317 31.35 -0.90 -23.43
CA ASP A 317 30.93 0.40 -23.95
C ASP A 317 30.02 0.16 -25.17
N PRO A 318 28.76 0.65 -25.18
CA PRO A 318 27.87 0.45 -26.34
C PRO A 318 28.45 1.09 -27.60
N TYR A 319 29.47 1.93 -27.46
CA TYR A 319 30.21 2.55 -28.52
C TYR A 319 31.56 1.86 -28.72
N ILE A 320 31.87 1.56 -29.98
CA ILE A 320 33.15 0.97 -30.38
C ILE A 320 34.30 1.98 -30.33
N ALA A 321 33.98 3.29 -30.29
CA ALA A 321 34.90 4.40 -30.15
C ALA A 321 34.12 5.71 -29.88
N TYR A 322 34.85 6.79 -29.62
CA TYR A 322 34.29 8.15 -29.59
C TYR A 322 34.87 9.01 -30.71
N GLY A 323 34.15 10.06 -31.09
CA GLY A 323 34.60 11.00 -32.10
C GLY A 323 34.18 12.44 -31.82
N VAL A 324 34.84 13.33 -32.55
CA VAL A 324 34.44 14.73 -32.76
C VAL A 324 34.35 14.98 -34.26
N ILE A 325 33.66 16.04 -34.66
CA ILE A 325 33.63 16.39 -36.08
C ILE A 325 34.93 17.05 -36.53
N ASN A 326 35.23 16.96 -37.82
CA ASN A 326 36.33 17.69 -38.49
C ASN A 326 35.83 18.47 -39.71
N ASP A 327 34.60 18.98 -39.62
CA ASP A 327 33.96 19.69 -40.72
C ASP A 327 34.43 21.15 -40.77
N PRO A 328 35.00 21.64 -41.90
CA PRO A 328 35.42 23.03 -42.04
C PRO A 328 34.30 24.06 -41.82
N ASP A 329 33.05 23.64 -41.96
CA ASP A 329 31.87 24.49 -41.74
C ASP A 329 31.59 24.76 -40.23
N GLY A 330 32.35 24.13 -39.32
CA GLY A 330 32.18 24.24 -37.87
C GLY A 330 30.99 23.42 -37.33
N TYR A 331 30.30 22.68 -38.20
CA TYR A 331 29.25 21.73 -37.85
C TYR A 331 29.07 20.64 -38.91
N THR A 332 28.57 19.47 -38.52
CA THR A 332 28.08 18.44 -39.44
C THR A 332 26.62 18.10 -39.16
N ASN A 333 25.88 17.79 -40.22
CA ASN A 333 24.51 17.30 -40.10
C ASN A 333 24.48 15.82 -39.68
N LEU A 334 23.82 15.54 -38.56
CA LEU A 334 23.35 14.22 -38.16
C LEU A 334 22.03 13.93 -38.87
N ARG A 335 21.94 12.80 -39.57
CA ARG A 335 20.79 12.44 -40.42
C ARG A 335 20.09 11.17 -39.96
N ASP A 336 18.80 11.02 -40.28
CA ASP A 336 18.05 9.79 -39.97
C ASP A 336 18.42 8.60 -40.87
N GLY A 337 18.93 8.87 -42.06
CA GLY A 337 19.31 7.89 -43.08
C GLY A 337 20.71 8.10 -43.66
N LYS A 338 21.11 7.21 -44.56
CA LYS A 338 22.34 7.36 -45.35
C LYS A 338 22.08 8.32 -46.51
N GLY A 339 23.05 9.17 -46.83
CA GLY A 339 23.01 10.05 -48.00
C GLY A 339 22.71 11.51 -47.68
N THR A 340 23.07 12.39 -48.61
CA THR A 340 22.86 13.84 -48.48
C THR A 340 21.39 14.26 -48.59
N SER A 341 20.53 13.40 -49.13
CA SER A 341 19.08 13.57 -49.21
C SER A 341 18.30 13.14 -47.96
N ALA A 342 18.94 12.41 -47.04
CA ALA A 342 18.31 11.98 -45.79
C ALA A 342 18.00 13.18 -44.88
N LYS A 343 16.94 13.09 -44.06
CA LYS A 343 16.49 14.22 -43.25
C LYS A 343 17.55 14.55 -42.20
N VAL A 344 17.89 15.83 -42.10
CA VAL A 344 18.74 16.32 -41.01
C VAL A 344 17.90 16.33 -39.74
N ILE A 345 18.35 15.59 -38.74
CA ILE A 345 17.70 15.52 -37.43
C ILE A 345 18.39 16.39 -36.39
N LYS A 346 19.70 16.65 -36.55
CA LYS A 346 20.49 17.53 -35.68
C LYS A 346 21.73 18.05 -36.38
N LYS A 347 22.30 19.15 -35.90
CA LYS A 347 23.66 19.59 -36.23
C LYS A 347 24.58 19.31 -35.04
N ILE A 348 25.68 18.59 -35.29
CA ILE A 348 26.77 18.41 -34.33
C ILE A 348 27.75 19.55 -34.58
N LYS A 349 28.10 20.32 -33.56
CA LYS A 349 29.04 21.45 -33.68
C LYS A 349 30.48 21.00 -33.41
N GLU A 350 31.44 21.79 -33.87
CA GLU A 350 32.85 21.57 -33.59
C GLU A 350 33.11 21.51 -32.06
N GLY A 351 33.89 20.52 -31.63
CA GLY A 351 34.16 20.25 -30.22
C GLY A 351 33.13 19.38 -29.50
N GLU A 352 31.93 19.14 -30.07
CA GLU A 352 30.96 18.23 -29.47
C GLU A 352 31.40 16.76 -29.62
N LYS A 353 31.51 16.05 -28.49
CA LYS A 353 31.84 14.61 -28.45
C LYS A 353 30.59 13.77 -28.71
N PHE A 354 30.75 12.67 -29.43
CA PHE A 354 29.70 11.67 -29.66
C PHE A 354 30.26 10.24 -29.61
N GLY A 355 29.41 9.29 -29.25
CA GLY A 355 29.71 7.86 -29.28
C GLY A 355 29.51 7.29 -30.68
N ILE A 356 30.39 6.40 -31.13
CA ILE A 356 30.30 5.70 -32.42
C ILE A 356 29.81 4.28 -32.16
N GLU A 357 28.59 3.95 -32.59
CA GLU A 357 28.05 2.58 -32.48
C GLU A 357 28.58 1.68 -33.60
N THR A 358 28.67 2.21 -34.83
CA THR A 358 29.15 1.46 -35.99
C THR A 358 30.00 2.34 -36.90
N ASN A 359 31.18 1.87 -37.29
CA ASN A 359 32.09 2.55 -38.21
C ASN A 359 32.25 1.82 -39.56
N THR A 360 31.25 1.03 -39.96
CA THR A 360 31.28 0.24 -41.20
C THR A 360 30.73 1.03 -42.38
N GLY A 361 31.57 1.18 -43.42
CA GLY A 361 31.24 1.95 -44.63
C GLY A 361 31.32 3.47 -44.43
N GLU A 362 30.72 4.22 -45.35
CA GLU A 362 30.81 5.69 -45.41
C GLU A 362 29.86 6.43 -44.45
N TRP A 363 28.84 5.75 -43.93
CA TRP A 363 27.82 6.36 -43.07
C TRP A 363 27.79 5.67 -41.72
N TRP A 364 28.43 6.31 -40.74
CA TRP A 364 28.58 5.80 -39.39
C TRP A 364 27.34 6.13 -38.56
N ILE A 365 27.01 5.24 -37.63
CA ILE A 365 25.95 5.48 -36.65
C ILE A 365 26.60 6.06 -35.41
N VAL A 366 26.12 7.22 -34.98
CA VAL A 366 26.63 7.92 -33.81
C VAL A 366 25.48 8.35 -32.91
N VAL A 367 25.81 8.53 -31.64
CA VAL A 367 24.89 9.01 -30.60
C VAL A 367 25.53 10.22 -29.94
N THR A 368 24.85 11.37 -30.03
CA THR A 368 25.31 12.59 -29.35
C THR A 368 25.04 12.51 -27.85
N GLU A 369 25.67 13.40 -27.08
CA GLU A 369 25.58 13.40 -25.62
C GLU A 369 24.14 13.51 -25.07
N ASP A 370 23.25 14.18 -25.80
CA ASP A 370 21.81 14.29 -25.46
C ASP A 370 20.98 13.06 -25.89
N GLY A 371 21.63 11.99 -26.36
CA GLY A 371 20.97 10.75 -26.76
C GLY A 371 20.43 10.73 -28.20
N THR A 372 20.61 11.82 -28.97
CA THR A 372 20.15 11.83 -30.38
C THR A 372 20.98 10.86 -31.22
N ARG A 373 20.32 9.83 -31.74
CA ARG A 373 20.94 8.79 -32.57
C ARG A 373 20.71 9.07 -34.05
N GLY A 374 21.78 9.03 -34.84
CA GLY A 374 21.68 9.23 -36.28
C GLY A 374 22.92 8.80 -37.05
N ARG A 375 22.99 9.21 -38.31
CA ARG A 375 24.06 8.88 -39.23
C ARG A 375 24.87 10.11 -39.62
N ILE A 376 26.18 9.94 -39.63
CA ILE A 376 27.16 10.94 -40.06
C ILE A 376 28.08 10.33 -41.11
N HIS A 377 28.52 11.13 -42.08
CA HIS A 377 29.48 10.65 -43.07
C HIS A 377 30.85 10.49 -42.40
N SER A 378 31.54 9.37 -42.64
CA SER A 378 32.81 9.02 -41.98
C SER A 378 33.91 10.04 -42.22
N SER A 379 33.90 10.70 -43.38
CA SER A 379 34.84 11.79 -43.71
C SER A 379 34.69 13.03 -42.83
N ARG A 380 33.65 13.11 -42.01
CA ARG A 380 33.36 14.22 -41.09
C ARG A 380 33.70 13.89 -39.64
N VAL A 381 34.29 12.72 -39.39
CA VAL A 381 34.56 12.22 -38.04
C VAL A 381 36.06 12.06 -37.84
N THR A 382 36.56 12.64 -36.75
CA THR A 382 37.85 12.28 -36.17
C THR A 382 37.61 11.41 -34.97
N VAL A 383 38.07 10.16 -35.02
CA VAL A 383 38.03 9.24 -33.86
C VAL A 383 39.05 9.71 -32.83
N ILE A 384 38.60 9.88 -31.59
CA ILE A 384 39.47 10.23 -30.46
C ILE A 384 39.86 8.96 -29.71
N LYS A 385 41.13 8.86 -29.31
CA LYS A 385 41.61 7.82 -28.39
C LYS A 385 41.40 8.33 -26.96
N GLU A 386 40.75 7.52 -26.13
CA GLU A 386 40.77 7.73 -24.68
C GLU A 386 42.09 7.24 -24.06
#